data_AF-A0A158A6B8-F1
#
_entry.id   AF-A0A158A6B8-F1
#
_cell.length_a   1.000
_cell.length_b   1.000
_cell.length_c   1.000
_cell.angle_alpha   90.00
_cell.angle_beta   90.00
_cell.angle_gamma   90.00
#
_symmetry.space_group_name_H-M   'P 1'
#
loop_
_entity.id
_entity.type
_entity.pdbx_description
1 polymer ?
#
loop_
_entity_poly.entity_id
_entity_poly.type
_entity_poly.pdbx_seq_one_letter_code
_entity_poly.pdbx_strand_id
1 'polypeptide(L)'
;MPTDVDNITDEQIASIADRLIEDGRKATPMTVWEQAKGGSIVAIAAGLQRWRDARQPDMPQEQAPSGLPDDLAETLVNVARRLWTVSRDETERASAQRLSVLNQRLSTALNERDEALGEFQKTGEETAKNRQQLTEMQSALRASEESVVGLRDELSAAAGRAQSAEARADEAAQRATQEQSRLEAANASLDEQRRANEALNAALSGKDEDIARTAQERDQARQEHQALNETLSGKHEEIARIAQERDEARAQHGQMQAALAGKDEELARIAQERDWTRDEHAQLHESLSGKDEELARVAQERDEAHARHAELHASLSGKDEELARIAQERDQAREEHAALRQALQEKAEEAQRWSQDANAAHARAQTAEAQASENVARVAALEAELNEARAALATEREASAARGAELETQREQASRVGSELEEARRQVSAMMAEKAEQGAELARVSNDVNALRERAEAAEKNATDLAKRLVEKEQGEESELASLQRQVAAQAKAHSKAYDDLRANAEQWVTYAKDLRQRLDVANEKILFIDARSTGEVALMRRLAVELERLKPDHELVFREAQQKLIGDKMAQQLAQKGYRYDPATAVMSKIEG
;
A
#
# COMPACT_ATOMS: atom_id res chain seq x y z
N MET A 1 -83.04 16.85 -30.91
CA MET A 1 -83.37 18.00 -31.77
C MET A 1 -84.31 17.51 -32.85
N PRO A 2 -85.61 17.86 -32.82
CA PRO A 2 -86.48 17.58 -33.96
C PRO A 2 -86.16 18.62 -35.03
N THR A 3 -85.61 18.18 -36.16
CA THR A 3 -85.47 19.01 -37.35
C THR A 3 -86.86 19.31 -37.87
N ASP A 4 -87.25 20.59 -37.88
CA ASP A 4 -88.39 21.09 -38.65
C ASP A 4 -88.32 20.49 -40.05
N VAL A 5 -89.24 19.55 -40.32
CA VAL A 5 -89.45 19.05 -41.67
C VAL A 5 -90.15 20.18 -42.39
N ASP A 6 -89.40 20.91 -43.22
CA ASP A 6 -89.94 21.90 -44.15
C ASP A 6 -91.09 21.25 -44.96
N ASN A 7 -92.31 21.46 -44.48
CA ASN A 7 -93.51 20.93 -45.11
C ASN A 7 -93.84 21.83 -46.30
N ILE A 8 -93.39 21.41 -47.47
CA ILE A 8 -93.75 22.02 -48.74
C ILE A 8 -95.28 22.07 -48.88
N THR A 9 -95.84 23.25 -49.16
CA THR A 9 -97.29 23.43 -49.30
C THR A 9 -97.76 23.09 -50.71
N ASP A 10 -99.05 22.73 -50.85
CA ASP A 10 -99.66 22.41 -52.15
C ASP A 10 -99.55 23.57 -53.15
N GLU A 11 -99.56 24.82 -52.66
CA GLU A 11 -99.38 26.03 -53.48
C GLU A 11 -97.95 26.19 -53.99
N GLN A 12 -96.96 25.82 -53.18
CA GLN A 12 -95.55 25.78 -53.60
C GLN A 12 -95.33 24.68 -54.64
N ILE A 13 -95.91 23.50 -54.42
CA ILE A 13 -95.89 22.38 -55.39
C ILE A 13 -96.51 22.83 -56.71
N ALA A 14 -97.69 23.48 -56.67
CA ALA A 14 -98.37 24.01 -57.85
C ALA A 14 -97.54 25.08 -58.58
N SER A 15 -96.94 26.04 -57.86
CA SER A 15 -96.12 27.08 -58.47
C SER A 15 -94.85 26.51 -59.15
N ILE A 16 -94.20 25.52 -58.53
CA ILE A 16 -93.04 24.84 -59.11
C ILE A 16 -93.47 24.04 -60.34
N ALA A 17 -94.59 23.33 -60.28
CA ALA A 17 -95.14 22.57 -61.40
C ALA A 17 -95.52 23.48 -62.58
N ASP A 18 -96.08 24.67 -62.32
CA ASP A 18 -96.40 25.67 -63.34
C ASP A 18 -95.15 26.20 -64.03
N ARG A 19 -94.12 26.52 -63.24
CA ARG A 19 -92.83 27.02 -63.74
C ARG A 19 -92.12 25.95 -64.59
N LEU A 20 -92.17 24.69 -64.17
CA LEU A 20 -91.63 23.57 -64.96
C LEU A 20 -92.34 23.43 -66.31
N ILE A 21 -93.67 23.63 -66.35
CA ILE A 21 -94.43 23.58 -67.61
C ILE A 21 -94.11 24.78 -68.50
N GLU A 22 -93.99 26.00 -67.96
CA GLU A 22 -93.55 27.19 -68.71
C GLU A 22 -92.15 27.00 -69.31
N ASP A 23 -91.26 26.33 -68.58
CA ASP A 23 -89.92 25.97 -69.04
C ASP A 23 -89.89 24.77 -70.03
N GLY A 24 -91.05 24.25 -70.44
CA GLY A 24 -91.17 23.10 -71.35
C GLY A 24 -90.75 21.75 -70.75
N ARG A 25 -90.58 21.67 -69.42
CA ARG A 25 -90.21 20.45 -68.67
C ARG A 25 -91.44 19.78 -68.08
N LYS A 26 -91.41 18.45 -67.97
CA LYS A 26 -92.53 17.68 -67.39
C LYS A 26 -92.52 17.81 -65.86
N ALA A 27 -93.64 18.27 -65.29
CA ALA A 27 -93.85 18.34 -63.84
C ALA A 27 -94.14 16.94 -63.25
N THR A 28 -93.08 16.20 -62.92
CA THR A 28 -93.13 14.91 -62.22
C THR A 28 -92.79 15.06 -60.74
N PRO A 29 -93.18 14.11 -59.86
CA PRO A 29 -92.84 14.18 -58.43
C PRO A 29 -91.34 14.35 -58.17
N MET A 30 -90.51 13.72 -59.00
CA MET A 30 -89.05 13.81 -58.87
C MET A 30 -88.49 15.16 -59.30
N THR A 31 -88.98 15.74 -60.41
CA THR A 31 -88.53 17.06 -60.89
C THR A 31 -89.00 18.20 -59.99
N VAL A 32 -90.16 18.06 -59.36
CA VAL A 32 -90.64 19.03 -58.37
C VAL A 32 -89.86 18.89 -57.07
N TRP A 33 -89.54 17.66 -56.62
CA TRP A 33 -88.68 17.46 -55.44
C TRP A 33 -87.27 18.03 -55.63
N GLU A 34 -86.66 17.85 -56.82
CA GLU A 34 -85.36 18.45 -57.16
C GLU A 34 -85.38 19.99 -57.11
N GLN A 35 -86.47 20.63 -57.55
CA GLN A 35 -86.59 22.09 -57.52
C GLN A 35 -87.03 22.63 -56.14
N ALA A 36 -87.81 21.86 -55.38
CA ALA A 36 -88.30 22.26 -54.07
C ALA A 36 -87.21 22.27 -52.98
N LYS A 37 -86.12 21.51 -53.17
CA LYS A 37 -85.00 21.39 -52.22
C LYS A 37 -85.42 21.03 -50.78
N GLY A 38 -86.56 20.35 -50.61
CA GLY A 38 -87.12 19.96 -49.31
C GLY A 38 -88.53 19.38 -49.44
N GLY A 39 -88.95 18.58 -48.45
CA GLY A 39 -90.27 17.93 -48.38
C GLY A 39 -90.29 16.44 -48.75
N SER A 40 -91.30 15.71 -48.28
CA SER A 40 -91.50 14.29 -48.59
C SER A 40 -91.97 14.09 -50.04
N ILE A 41 -91.30 13.20 -50.80
CA ILE A 41 -91.70 12.82 -52.16
C ILE A 41 -93.17 12.36 -52.22
N VAL A 42 -93.68 11.75 -51.15
CA VAL A 42 -95.08 11.29 -51.07
C VAL A 42 -96.04 12.47 -50.96
N ALA A 43 -95.70 13.49 -50.16
CA ALA A 43 -96.49 14.71 -50.04
C ALA A 43 -96.47 15.52 -51.34
N ILE A 44 -95.30 15.61 -52.00
CA ILE A 44 -95.14 16.25 -53.31
C ILE A 44 -95.95 15.52 -54.38
N ALA A 45 -95.93 14.19 -54.40
CA ALA A 45 -96.74 13.40 -55.33
C ALA A 45 -98.25 13.65 -55.13
N ALA A 46 -98.71 13.72 -53.87
CA ALA A 46 -100.11 14.00 -53.54
C ALA A 46 -100.53 15.44 -53.92
N GLY A 47 -99.69 16.45 -53.66
CA GLY A 47 -99.97 17.84 -54.05
C GLY A 47 -99.93 18.05 -55.57
N LEU A 48 -98.98 17.41 -56.28
CA LEU A 48 -98.94 17.40 -57.75
C LEU A 48 -100.17 16.71 -58.36
N GLN A 49 -100.71 15.70 -57.68
CA GLN A 49 -101.95 15.05 -58.09
C GLN A 49 -103.12 16.03 -57.98
N ARG A 50 -103.29 16.70 -56.83
CA ARG A 50 -104.34 17.72 -56.63
C ARG A 50 -104.21 18.90 -57.60
N TRP A 51 -102.99 19.35 -57.87
CA TRP A 51 -102.73 20.39 -58.87
C TRP A 51 -103.10 19.94 -60.30
N ARG A 52 -102.82 18.68 -60.67
CA ARG A 52 -103.27 18.12 -61.95
C ARG A 52 -104.78 18.02 -62.02
N ASP A 53 -105.41 17.52 -60.96
CA ASP A 53 -106.86 17.36 -60.87
C ASP A 53 -107.58 18.74 -60.94
N ALA A 54 -107.00 19.79 -60.35
CA ALA A 54 -107.51 21.17 -60.39
C ALA A 54 -107.32 21.88 -61.74
N ARG A 55 -106.33 21.44 -62.55
CA ARG A 55 -106.05 21.97 -63.90
C ARG A 55 -106.67 21.16 -65.02
N GLN A 56 -107.24 20.01 -64.69
CA GLN A 56 -108.03 19.25 -65.65
C GLN A 56 -109.38 19.97 -65.77
N PRO A 57 -109.70 20.61 -66.91
CA PRO A 57 -111.10 20.95 -67.17
C PRO A 57 -111.87 19.64 -67.09
N ASP A 58 -113.03 19.70 -66.43
CA ASP A 58 -114.05 18.66 -66.43
C ASP A 58 -114.11 18.10 -67.84
N MET A 59 -113.54 16.90 -68.03
CA MET A 59 -113.46 16.30 -69.35
C MET A 59 -114.91 16.22 -69.81
N PRO A 60 -115.33 16.91 -70.89
CA PRO A 60 -116.63 16.64 -71.43
C PRO A 60 -116.67 15.14 -71.68
N GLN A 61 -117.65 14.45 -71.09
CA GLN A 61 -118.02 13.13 -71.57
C GLN A 61 -118.18 13.30 -73.07
N GLU A 62 -117.20 12.82 -73.85
CA GLU A 62 -117.33 12.66 -75.28
C GLU A 62 -118.44 11.63 -75.44
N GLN A 63 -119.67 12.15 -75.55
CA GLN A 63 -120.80 11.45 -76.11
C GLN A 63 -120.36 11.07 -77.52
N ALA A 64 -119.91 9.82 -77.65
CA ALA A 64 -119.78 9.19 -78.95
C ALA A 64 -121.13 9.32 -79.67
N PRO A 65 -121.14 9.73 -80.94
CA PRO A 65 -122.38 9.96 -81.66
C PRO A 65 -123.23 8.68 -81.67
N SER A 66 -124.50 8.89 -81.36
CA SER A 66 -125.60 7.92 -81.41
C SER A 66 -125.48 6.91 -82.55
N GLY A 67 -125.43 5.62 -82.20
CA GLY A 67 -125.56 4.57 -83.19
C GLY A 67 -125.15 3.16 -82.77
N LEU A 68 -125.29 2.75 -81.49
CA LEU A 68 -125.16 1.34 -81.08
C LEU A 68 -126.21 1.01 -80.01
N PRO A 69 -126.98 -0.09 -80.12
CA PRO A 69 -127.96 -0.50 -79.11
C PRO A 69 -127.33 -0.70 -77.73
N ASP A 70 -128.00 -0.27 -76.65
CA ASP A 70 -127.48 -0.31 -75.26
C ASP A 70 -126.90 -1.68 -74.83
N ASP A 71 -127.48 -2.77 -75.35
CA ASP A 71 -127.05 -4.16 -75.09
C ASP A 71 -125.64 -4.46 -75.65
N LEU A 72 -125.26 -3.81 -76.76
CA LEU A 72 -123.92 -3.94 -77.36
C LEU A 72 -122.86 -3.12 -76.60
N ALA A 73 -123.25 -1.96 -76.04
CA ALA A 73 -122.35 -1.14 -75.25
C ALA A 73 -121.97 -1.83 -73.93
N GLU A 74 -122.93 -2.46 -73.25
CA GLU A 74 -122.68 -3.16 -71.99
C GLU A 74 -121.82 -4.43 -72.21
N THR A 75 -122.03 -5.16 -73.31
CA THR A 75 -121.16 -6.29 -73.68
C THR A 75 -119.74 -5.84 -73.99
N LEU A 76 -119.54 -4.74 -74.73
CA LEU A 76 -118.20 -4.20 -75.01
C LEU A 76 -117.49 -3.72 -73.74
N VAL A 77 -118.19 -3.09 -72.79
CA VAL A 77 -117.63 -2.68 -71.50
C VAL A 77 -117.25 -3.89 -70.64
N ASN A 78 -118.07 -4.94 -70.61
CA ASN A 78 -117.76 -6.18 -69.89
C ASN A 78 -116.59 -6.94 -70.51
N VAL A 79 -116.50 -6.95 -71.84
CA VAL A 79 -115.35 -7.48 -72.59
C VAL A 79 -114.09 -6.69 -72.26
N ALA A 80 -114.15 -5.35 -72.28
CA ALA A 80 -113.04 -4.47 -71.92
C ALA A 80 -112.57 -4.68 -70.47
N ARG A 81 -113.50 -4.85 -69.51
CA ARG A 81 -113.14 -5.15 -68.11
C ARG A 81 -112.46 -6.50 -67.97
N ARG A 82 -112.96 -7.56 -68.62
CA ARG A 82 -112.34 -8.90 -68.58
C ARG A 82 -110.96 -8.91 -69.23
N LEU A 83 -110.84 -8.24 -70.37
CA LEU A 83 -109.57 -8.02 -71.08
C LEU A 83 -108.54 -7.30 -70.20
N TRP A 84 -108.96 -6.24 -69.53
CA TRP A 84 -108.12 -5.49 -68.60
C TRP A 84 -107.64 -6.33 -67.42
N THR A 85 -108.54 -7.09 -66.77
CA THR A 85 -108.18 -7.93 -65.61
C THR A 85 -107.19 -9.03 -65.99
N VAL A 86 -107.40 -9.74 -67.10
CA VAL A 86 -106.49 -10.83 -67.51
C VAL A 86 -105.12 -10.29 -67.93
N SER A 87 -105.09 -9.21 -68.70
CA SER A 87 -103.82 -8.54 -69.05
C SER A 87 -103.08 -8.11 -67.79
N ARG A 88 -103.79 -7.56 -66.81
CA ARG A 88 -103.22 -7.12 -65.54
C ARG A 88 -102.65 -8.31 -64.75
N ASP A 89 -103.42 -9.37 -64.54
CA ASP A 89 -102.99 -10.55 -63.78
C ASP A 89 -101.74 -11.21 -64.41
N GLU A 90 -101.66 -11.23 -65.74
CA GLU A 90 -100.53 -11.82 -66.46
C GLU A 90 -99.26 -10.94 -66.35
N THR A 91 -99.41 -9.61 -66.39
CA THR A 91 -98.31 -8.69 -66.07
C THR A 91 -97.86 -8.79 -64.61
N GLU A 92 -98.79 -8.96 -63.66
CA GLU A 92 -98.50 -9.14 -62.25
C GLU A 92 -97.71 -10.45 -62.03
N ARG A 93 -98.11 -11.57 -62.64
CA ARG A 93 -97.34 -12.83 -62.56
C ARG A 93 -95.93 -12.72 -63.14
N ALA A 94 -95.78 -12.10 -64.31
CA ALA A 94 -94.47 -11.92 -64.94
C ALA A 94 -93.55 -11.02 -64.09
N SER A 95 -94.10 -9.95 -63.49
CA SER A 95 -93.36 -9.11 -62.54
C SER A 95 -92.96 -9.87 -61.27
N ALA A 96 -93.85 -10.70 -60.72
CA ALA A 96 -93.58 -11.48 -59.51
C ALA A 96 -92.45 -12.51 -59.73
N GLN A 97 -92.44 -13.20 -60.88
CA GLN A 97 -91.36 -14.13 -61.24
C GLN A 97 -90.00 -13.41 -61.35
N ARG A 98 -89.97 -12.21 -61.95
CA ARG A 98 -88.74 -11.43 -62.07
C ARG A 98 -88.26 -10.89 -60.72
N LEU A 99 -89.19 -10.40 -59.89
CA LEU A 99 -88.88 -9.99 -58.52
C LEU A 99 -88.29 -11.15 -57.71
N SER A 100 -88.78 -12.38 -57.90
CA SER A 100 -88.20 -13.57 -57.27
C SER A 100 -86.74 -13.81 -57.70
N VAL A 101 -86.45 -13.79 -59.01
CA VAL A 101 -85.09 -13.97 -59.54
C VAL A 101 -84.16 -12.85 -59.08
N LEU A 102 -84.64 -11.61 -59.06
CA LEU A 102 -83.88 -10.46 -58.55
C LEU A 102 -83.61 -10.58 -57.07
N ASN A 103 -84.59 -11.00 -56.28
CA ASN A 103 -84.43 -11.20 -54.84
C ASN A 103 -83.46 -12.34 -54.53
N GLN A 104 -83.50 -13.42 -55.34
CA GLN A 104 -82.52 -14.51 -55.24
C GLN A 104 -81.10 -14.03 -55.53
N ARG A 105 -80.89 -13.26 -56.62
CA ARG A 105 -79.58 -12.68 -56.95
C ARG A 105 -79.08 -11.71 -55.89
N LEU A 106 -79.97 -10.89 -55.34
CA LEU A 106 -79.64 -9.98 -54.24
C LEU A 106 -79.22 -10.75 -52.99
N SER A 107 -79.94 -11.82 -52.65
CA SER A 107 -79.58 -12.69 -51.53
C SER A 107 -78.21 -13.34 -51.72
N THR A 108 -77.88 -13.81 -52.93
CA THR A 108 -76.55 -14.34 -53.24
C THR A 108 -75.47 -13.28 -53.06
N ALA A 109 -75.66 -12.08 -53.60
CA ALA A 109 -74.69 -10.99 -53.47
C ALA A 109 -74.49 -10.51 -52.02
N LEU A 110 -75.55 -10.53 -51.20
CA LEU A 110 -75.44 -10.22 -49.77
C LEU A 110 -74.64 -11.30 -49.02
N ASN A 111 -74.86 -12.58 -49.33
CA ASN A 111 -74.08 -13.67 -48.75
C ASN A 111 -72.60 -13.58 -49.14
N GLU A 112 -72.29 -13.33 -50.41
CA GLU A 112 -70.92 -13.14 -50.90
C GLU A 112 -70.23 -11.94 -50.22
N ARG A 113 -70.95 -10.83 -50.00
CA ARG A 113 -70.45 -9.68 -49.24
C ARG A 113 -70.14 -10.05 -47.79
N ASP A 114 -71.05 -10.77 -47.13
CA ASP A 114 -70.91 -11.12 -45.73
C ASP A 114 -69.75 -12.12 -45.52
N GLU A 115 -69.54 -13.04 -46.47
CA GLU A 115 -68.37 -13.93 -46.52
C GLU A 115 -67.06 -13.13 -46.69
N ALA A 116 -67.01 -12.20 -47.65
CA ALA A 116 -65.85 -11.32 -47.86
C ALA A 116 -65.55 -10.43 -46.64
N LEU A 117 -66.58 -9.94 -45.94
CA LEU A 117 -66.41 -9.20 -44.69
C LEU A 117 -65.84 -10.08 -43.57
N GLY A 118 -66.28 -11.34 -43.48
CA GLY A 118 -65.73 -12.31 -42.55
C GLY A 118 -64.24 -12.59 -42.79
N GLU A 119 -63.85 -12.80 -44.05
CA GLU A 119 -62.44 -12.97 -44.43
C GLU A 119 -61.61 -11.72 -44.12
N PHE A 120 -62.12 -10.53 -44.42
CA PHE A 120 -61.44 -9.27 -44.11
C PHE A 120 -61.23 -9.10 -42.60
N GLN A 121 -62.26 -9.34 -41.78
CA GLN A 121 -62.14 -9.28 -40.32
C GLN A 121 -61.09 -10.26 -39.80
N LYS A 122 -61.10 -11.50 -40.30
CA LYS A 122 -60.09 -12.51 -39.93
C LYS A 122 -58.66 -12.06 -40.26
N THR A 123 -58.44 -11.49 -41.45
CA THR A 123 -57.12 -10.96 -41.82
C THR A 123 -56.71 -9.75 -40.95
N GLY A 124 -57.68 -8.92 -40.54
CA GLY A 124 -57.47 -7.84 -39.57
C GLY A 124 -57.03 -8.35 -38.20
N GLU A 125 -57.63 -9.43 -37.70
CA GLU A 125 -57.24 -10.07 -36.44
C GLU A 125 -55.86 -10.73 -36.54
N GLU A 126 -55.57 -11.44 -37.63
CA GLU A 126 -54.26 -12.05 -37.87
C GLU A 126 -53.14 -11.00 -37.92
N THR A 127 -53.38 -9.87 -38.59
CA THR A 127 -52.40 -8.78 -38.64
C THR A 127 -52.27 -8.00 -37.33
N ALA A 128 -53.32 -7.94 -36.50
CA ALA A 128 -53.21 -7.45 -35.14
C ALA A 128 -52.34 -8.38 -34.28
N LYS A 129 -52.56 -9.70 -34.35
CA LYS A 129 -51.73 -10.70 -33.66
C LYS A 129 -50.27 -10.63 -34.09
N ASN A 130 -50.00 -10.51 -35.39
CA ASN A 130 -48.63 -10.41 -35.90
C ASN A 130 -47.95 -9.10 -35.45
N ARG A 131 -48.69 -7.98 -35.38
CA ARG A 131 -48.16 -6.73 -34.83
C ARG A 131 -47.82 -6.85 -33.34
N GLN A 132 -48.66 -7.53 -32.57
CA GLN A 132 -48.39 -7.81 -31.17
C GLN A 132 -47.12 -8.66 -31.01
N GLN A 133 -47.01 -9.77 -31.76
CA GLN A 133 -45.82 -10.62 -31.76
C GLN A 133 -44.55 -9.85 -32.14
N LEU A 134 -44.61 -8.98 -33.15
CA LEU A 134 -43.48 -8.13 -33.52
C LEU A 134 -43.06 -7.19 -32.39
N THR A 135 -44.02 -6.63 -31.65
CA THR A 135 -43.74 -5.75 -30.51
C THR A 135 -43.08 -6.51 -29.37
N GLU A 136 -43.57 -7.73 -29.08
CA GLU A 136 -42.99 -8.62 -28.06
C GLU A 136 -41.56 -9.02 -28.44
N MET A 137 -41.33 -9.42 -29.68
CA MET A 137 -39.99 -9.73 -30.20
C MET A 137 -39.04 -8.54 -30.13
N GLN A 138 -39.51 -7.32 -30.44
CA GLN A 138 -38.71 -6.10 -30.30
C GLN A 138 -38.40 -5.78 -28.84
N SER A 139 -39.33 -5.99 -27.90
CA SER A 139 -39.04 -5.80 -26.47
C SER A 139 -38.04 -6.83 -25.95
N ALA A 140 -38.13 -8.09 -26.41
CA ALA A 140 -37.18 -9.13 -26.04
C ALA A 140 -35.77 -8.82 -26.57
N LEU A 141 -35.66 -8.35 -27.82
CA LEU A 141 -34.40 -7.91 -28.41
C LEU A 141 -33.78 -6.74 -27.63
N ARG A 142 -34.57 -5.72 -27.27
CA ARG A 142 -34.05 -4.61 -26.46
C ARG A 142 -33.54 -5.08 -25.09
N ALA A 143 -34.28 -5.99 -24.44
CA ALA A 143 -33.86 -6.55 -23.16
C ALA A 143 -32.57 -7.38 -23.28
N SER A 144 -32.38 -8.13 -24.38
CA SER A 144 -31.13 -8.85 -24.61
C SER A 144 -29.97 -7.92 -24.93
N GLU A 145 -30.18 -6.87 -25.73
CA GLU A 145 -29.19 -5.82 -26.00
C GLU A 145 -28.74 -5.11 -24.71
N GLU A 146 -29.67 -4.73 -23.85
CA GLU A 146 -29.38 -4.14 -22.53
C GLU A 146 -28.59 -5.11 -21.63
N SER A 147 -28.92 -6.41 -21.66
CA SER A 147 -28.16 -7.43 -20.94
C SER A 147 -26.74 -7.58 -21.46
N VAL A 148 -26.52 -7.48 -22.78
CA VAL A 148 -25.18 -7.54 -23.39
C VAL A 148 -24.35 -6.33 -22.98
N VAL A 149 -24.94 -5.13 -22.97
CA VAL A 149 -24.26 -3.93 -22.47
C VAL A 149 -23.87 -4.08 -21.00
N GLY A 150 -24.79 -4.56 -20.15
CA GLY A 150 -24.50 -4.82 -18.74
C GLY A 150 -23.34 -5.82 -18.54
N LEU A 151 -23.35 -6.93 -19.29
CA LEU A 151 -22.26 -7.91 -19.24
C LEU A 151 -20.93 -7.34 -19.73
N ARG A 152 -20.95 -6.46 -20.74
CA ARG A 152 -19.75 -5.80 -21.26
C ARG A 152 -19.14 -4.83 -20.23
N ASP A 153 -19.98 -4.09 -19.52
CA ASP A 153 -19.54 -3.18 -18.45
C ASP A 153 -18.97 -3.98 -17.26
N GLU A 154 -19.62 -5.09 -16.88
CA GLU A 154 -19.10 -6.00 -15.87
C GLU A 154 -17.75 -6.62 -16.27
N LEU A 155 -17.59 -7.01 -17.53
CA LEU A 155 -16.32 -7.53 -18.06
C LEU A 155 -15.22 -6.46 -18.03
N SER A 156 -15.53 -5.22 -18.41
CA SER A 156 -14.61 -4.09 -18.32
C SER A 156 -14.18 -3.82 -16.87
N ALA A 157 -15.14 -3.83 -15.94
CA ALA A 157 -14.87 -3.67 -14.51
C ALA A 157 -14.06 -4.85 -13.94
N ALA A 158 -14.31 -6.08 -14.40
CA ALA A 158 -13.51 -7.25 -14.03
C ALA A 158 -12.08 -7.15 -14.57
N ALA A 159 -11.89 -6.72 -15.82
CA ALA A 159 -10.57 -6.49 -16.42
C ALA A 159 -9.79 -5.41 -15.66
N GLY A 160 -10.41 -4.29 -15.30
CA GLY A 160 -9.77 -3.25 -14.48
C GLY A 160 -9.36 -3.73 -13.09
N ARG A 161 -10.18 -4.59 -12.46
CA ARG A 161 -9.82 -5.25 -11.18
C ARG A 161 -8.66 -6.22 -11.34
N ALA A 162 -8.61 -6.99 -12.43
CA ALA A 162 -7.51 -7.92 -12.71
C ALA A 162 -6.19 -7.17 -12.93
N GLN A 163 -6.18 -6.12 -13.75
CA GLN A 163 -4.99 -5.26 -13.96
C GLN A 163 -4.50 -4.63 -12.65
N SER A 164 -5.42 -4.17 -11.80
CA SER A 164 -5.07 -3.63 -10.48
C SER A 164 -4.48 -4.68 -9.55
N ALA A 165 -4.92 -5.94 -9.65
CA ALA A 165 -4.37 -7.05 -8.87
C ALA A 165 -2.98 -7.45 -9.38
N GLU A 166 -2.77 -7.47 -10.70
CA GLU A 166 -1.48 -7.73 -11.34
C GLU A 166 -0.44 -6.68 -10.94
N ALA A 167 -0.78 -5.39 -11.01
CA ALA A 167 0.11 -4.31 -10.56
C ALA A 167 0.53 -4.47 -9.08
N ARG A 168 -0.41 -4.87 -8.21
CA ARG A 168 -0.09 -5.14 -6.79
C ARG A 168 0.79 -6.38 -6.62
N ALA A 169 0.63 -7.40 -7.46
CA ALA A 169 1.47 -8.59 -7.43
C ALA A 169 2.90 -8.26 -7.87
N ASP A 170 3.08 -7.44 -8.90
CA ASP A 170 4.39 -6.96 -9.35
C ASP A 170 5.08 -6.11 -8.27
N GLU A 171 4.36 -5.18 -7.64
CA GLU A 171 4.88 -4.40 -6.51
C GLU A 171 5.30 -5.30 -5.34
N ALA A 172 4.51 -6.33 -5.01
CA ALA A 172 4.84 -7.28 -3.96
C ALA A 172 6.09 -8.11 -4.32
N ALA A 173 6.24 -8.54 -5.57
CA ALA A 173 7.42 -9.26 -6.04
C ALA A 173 8.68 -8.38 -5.98
N GLN A 174 8.58 -7.10 -6.35
CA GLN A 174 9.67 -6.14 -6.22
C GLN A 174 10.08 -5.93 -4.76
N ARG A 175 9.11 -5.75 -3.86
CA ARG A 175 9.38 -5.63 -2.41
C ARG A 175 10.04 -6.88 -1.85
N ALA A 176 9.56 -8.07 -2.21
CA ALA A 176 10.16 -9.33 -1.78
C ALA A 176 11.62 -9.46 -2.25
N THR A 177 11.92 -9.06 -3.49
CA THR A 177 13.29 -9.05 -4.03
C THR A 177 14.18 -8.07 -3.27
N GLN A 178 13.66 -6.88 -2.94
CA GLN A 178 14.38 -5.88 -2.17
C GLN A 178 14.68 -6.38 -0.75
N GLU A 179 13.70 -6.97 -0.05
CA GLU A 179 13.89 -7.55 1.27
C GLU A 179 14.88 -8.72 1.26
N GLN A 180 14.82 -9.58 0.24
CA GLN A 180 15.79 -10.66 0.08
C GLN A 180 17.22 -10.12 -0.05
N SER A 181 17.43 -9.06 -0.84
CA SER A 181 18.75 -8.42 -0.97
C SER A 181 19.23 -7.79 0.33
N ARG A 182 18.31 -7.23 1.14
CA ARG A 182 18.62 -6.67 2.47
C ARG A 182 19.01 -7.77 3.45
N LEU A 183 18.30 -8.89 3.44
CA LEU A 183 18.62 -10.06 4.26
C LEU A 183 19.98 -10.67 3.90
N GLU A 184 20.29 -10.78 2.62
CA GLU A 184 21.60 -11.24 2.15
C GLU A 184 22.73 -10.31 2.59
N ALA A 185 22.55 -8.99 2.47
CA ALA A 185 23.51 -8.02 2.95
C ALA A 185 23.70 -8.07 4.48
N ALA A 186 22.61 -8.22 5.24
CA ALA A 186 22.66 -8.34 6.70
C ALA A 186 23.37 -9.63 7.14
N ASN A 187 23.11 -10.76 6.47
CA ASN A 187 23.79 -12.02 6.74
C ASN A 187 25.29 -11.93 6.43
N ALA A 188 25.67 -11.33 5.31
CA ALA A 188 27.07 -11.09 4.98
C ALA A 188 27.78 -10.26 6.06
N SER A 189 27.12 -9.20 6.56
CA SER A 189 27.66 -8.39 7.66
C SER A 189 27.79 -9.16 8.97
N LEU A 190 26.84 -10.05 9.30
CA LEU A 190 26.91 -10.87 10.50
C LEU A 190 28.04 -11.91 10.41
N ASP A 191 28.24 -12.51 9.24
CA ASP A 191 29.35 -13.44 9.03
C ASP A 191 30.72 -12.74 9.08
N GLU A 192 30.83 -11.51 8.57
CA GLU A 192 32.00 -10.65 8.74
C GLU A 192 32.28 -10.40 10.25
N GLN A 193 31.25 -10.04 11.02
CA GLN A 193 31.37 -9.83 12.47
C GLN A 193 31.77 -11.11 13.21
N ARG A 194 31.24 -12.27 12.82
CA ARG A 194 31.64 -13.57 13.40
C ARG A 194 33.10 -13.86 13.14
N ARG A 195 33.58 -13.67 11.91
CA ARG A 195 35.00 -13.82 11.56
C ARG A 195 35.90 -12.87 12.35
N ALA A 196 35.47 -11.61 12.50
CA ALA A 196 36.20 -10.63 13.32
C ALA A 196 36.27 -11.05 14.79
N ASN A 197 35.16 -11.53 15.37
CA ASN A 197 35.13 -12.04 16.75
C ASN A 197 35.97 -13.31 16.93
N GLU A 198 35.94 -14.24 15.98
CA GLU A 198 36.81 -15.43 15.97
C GLU A 198 38.29 -15.02 15.95
N ALA A 199 38.66 -14.05 15.11
CA ALA A 199 40.02 -13.52 15.05
C ALA A 199 40.43 -12.83 16.36
N LEU A 200 39.55 -12.05 16.98
CA LEU A 200 39.79 -11.42 18.28
C LEU A 200 39.96 -12.47 19.38
N ASN A 201 39.12 -13.50 19.43
CA ASN A 201 39.25 -14.60 20.38
C ASN A 201 40.56 -15.36 20.20
N ALA A 202 40.99 -15.63 18.97
CA ALA A 202 42.29 -16.24 18.69
C ALA A 202 43.45 -15.36 19.18
N ALA A 203 43.37 -14.04 18.96
CA ALA A 203 44.37 -13.10 19.44
C ALA A 203 44.41 -13.00 20.98
N LEU A 204 43.26 -13.05 21.65
CA LEU A 204 43.17 -13.10 23.11
C LEU A 204 43.79 -14.38 23.66
N SER A 205 43.47 -15.54 23.09
CA SER A 205 44.10 -16.82 23.46
C SER A 205 45.62 -16.77 23.30
N GLY A 206 46.13 -16.18 22.21
CA GLY A 206 47.56 -15.99 22.02
C GLY A 206 48.20 -15.10 23.08
N LYS A 207 47.52 -14.02 23.48
CA LYS A 207 47.98 -13.15 24.59
C LYS A 207 47.94 -13.86 25.95
N ASP A 208 46.92 -14.67 26.21
CA ASP A 208 46.84 -15.45 27.44
C ASP A 208 48.00 -16.47 27.53
N GLU A 209 48.37 -17.09 26.42
CA GLU A 209 49.58 -17.92 26.33
C GLU A 209 50.87 -17.13 26.56
N ASP A 210 51.00 -15.91 26.01
CA ASP A 210 52.14 -15.01 26.26
C ASP A 210 52.24 -14.58 27.72
N ILE A 211 51.11 -14.26 28.35
CA ILE A 211 51.04 -13.91 29.77
C ILE A 211 51.46 -15.12 30.62
N ALA A 212 50.99 -16.33 30.28
CA ALA A 212 51.39 -17.55 30.97
C ALA A 212 52.91 -17.80 30.84
N ARG A 213 53.49 -17.63 29.64
CA ARG A 213 54.94 -17.70 29.43
C ARG A 213 55.70 -16.67 30.25
N THR A 214 55.29 -15.41 30.20
CA THR A 214 55.95 -14.32 30.95
C THR A 214 55.86 -14.54 32.47
N ALA A 215 54.73 -15.05 32.96
CA ALA A 215 54.57 -15.39 34.37
C ALA A 215 55.51 -16.52 34.80
N GLN A 216 55.65 -17.55 33.97
CA GLN A 216 56.60 -18.64 34.21
C GLN A 216 58.05 -18.14 34.21
N GLU A 217 58.45 -17.33 33.23
CA GLU A 217 59.80 -16.74 33.15
C GLU A 217 60.10 -15.88 34.38
N ARG A 218 59.14 -15.06 34.83
CA ARG A 218 59.27 -14.26 36.06
C ARG A 218 59.45 -15.13 37.29
N ASP A 219 58.68 -16.21 37.42
CA ASP A 219 58.76 -17.09 38.59
C ASP A 219 60.09 -17.87 38.60
N GLN A 220 60.60 -18.25 37.42
CA GLN A 220 61.95 -18.80 37.26
C GLN A 220 63.03 -17.79 37.66
N ALA A 221 62.95 -16.54 37.18
CA ALA A 221 63.88 -15.48 37.55
C ALA A 221 63.86 -15.18 39.05
N ARG A 222 62.69 -15.25 39.71
CA ARG A 222 62.57 -15.12 41.17
C ARG A 222 63.26 -16.26 41.91
N GLN A 223 63.10 -17.51 41.44
CA GLN A 223 63.81 -18.66 42.02
C GLN A 223 65.33 -18.52 41.87
N GLU A 224 65.81 -18.09 40.70
CA GLU A 224 67.23 -17.81 40.45
C GLU A 224 67.75 -16.71 41.36
N HIS A 225 67.02 -15.60 41.52
CA HIS A 225 67.36 -14.54 42.47
C HIS A 225 67.41 -15.04 43.92
N GLN A 226 66.47 -15.88 44.34
CA GLN A 226 66.48 -16.46 45.68
C GLN A 226 67.72 -17.34 45.89
N ALA A 227 68.04 -18.22 44.94
CA ALA A 227 69.23 -19.07 45.01
C ALA A 227 70.53 -18.25 45.05
N LEU A 228 70.62 -17.18 44.26
CA LEU A 228 71.75 -16.24 44.32
C LEU A 228 71.84 -15.55 45.68
N ASN A 229 70.71 -15.15 46.26
CA ASN A 229 70.69 -14.49 47.57
C ASN A 229 71.09 -15.44 48.70
N GLU A 230 70.65 -16.71 48.64
CA GLU A 230 71.09 -17.77 49.55
C GLU A 230 72.61 -18.00 49.44
N THR A 231 73.14 -18.03 48.22
CA THR A 231 74.58 -18.14 47.97
C THR A 231 75.34 -16.93 48.52
N LEU A 232 74.83 -15.72 48.31
CA LEU A 232 75.41 -14.49 48.87
C LEU A 232 75.37 -14.52 50.40
N SER A 233 74.26 -14.94 51.02
CA SER A 233 74.16 -15.10 52.47
C SER A 233 75.22 -16.06 53.00
N GLY A 234 75.38 -17.23 52.36
CA GLY A 234 76.43 -18.18 52.71
C GLY A 234 77.84 -17.59 52.58
N LYS A 235 78.09 -16.77 51.55
CA LYS A 235 79.37 -16.05 51.42
C LYS A 235 79.58 -14.98 52.49
N HIS A 236 78.54 -14.27 52.91
CA HIS A 236 78.62 -13.32 54.02
C HIS A 236 78.92 -14.03 55.35
N GLU A 237 78.30 -15.19 55.59
CA GLU A 237 78.63 -16.03 56.76
C GLU A 237 80.08 -16.53 56.74
N GLU A 238 80.57 -16.96 55.57
CA GLU A 238 81.96 -17.38 55.39
C GLU A 238 82.94 -16.21 55.66
N ILE A 239 82.65 -15.02 55.13
CA ILE A 239 83.42 -13.80 55.41
C ILE A 239 83.40 -13.46 56.90
N ALA A 240 82.25 -13.58 57.56
CA ALA A 240 82.13 -13.34 59.01
C ALA A 240 82.99 -14.33 59.82
N ARG A 241 83.00 -15.62 59.44
CA ARG A 241 83.89 -16.62 60.04
C ARG A 241 85.36 -16.29 59.84
N ILE A 242 85.78 -15.96 58.61
CA ILE A 242 87.17 -15.57 58.31
C ILE A 242 87.56 -14.32 59.10
N ALA A 243 86.66 -13.34 59.23
CA ALA A 243 86.91 -12.14 60.03
C ALA A 243 87.11 -12.48 61.52
N GLN A 244 86.29 -13.38 62.07
CA GLN A 244 86.43 -13.88 63.44
C GLN A 244 87.77 -14.61 63.64
N GLU A 245 88.10 -15.56 62.77
CA GLU A 245 89.37 -16.31 62.82
C GLU A 245 90.59 -15.36 62.77
N ARG A 246 90.52 -14.32 61.92
CA ARG A 246 91.55 -13.29 61.84
C ARG A 246 91.68 -12.50 63.13
N ASP A 247 90.57 -12.12 63.76
CA ASP A 247 90.58 -11.34 64.99
C ASP A 247 91.08 -12.18 66.18
N GLU A 248 90.75 -13.47 66.23
CA GLU A 248 91.32 -14.44 67.17
C GLU A 248 92.84 -14.59 66.97
N ALA A 249 93.31 -14.72 65.73
CA ALA A 249 94.74 -14.78 65.41
C ALA A 249 95.48 -13.50 65.83
N ARG A 250 94.87 -12.32 65.65
CA ARG A 250 95.42 -11.05 66.14
C ARG A 250 95.49 -11.00 67.66
N ALA A 251 94.46 -11.49 68.35
CA ALA A 251 94.46 -11.57 69.81
C ALA A 251 95.59 -12.49 70.33
N GLN A 252 95.75 -13.67 69.72
CA GLN A 252 96.86 -14.59 70.02
C GLN A 252 98.22 -13.93 69.77
N HIS A 253 98.38 -13.24 68.65
CA HIS A 253 99.60 -12.48 68.35
C HIS A 253 99.86 -11.38 69.40
N GLY A 254 98.84 -10.65 69.83
CA GLY A 254 98.94 -9.65 70.90
C GLY A 254 99.35 -10.26 72.25
N GLN A 255 98.82 -11.43 72.60
CA GLN A 255 99.24 -12.19 73.79
C GLN A 255 100.71 -12.62 73.71
N MET A 256 101.15 -13.10 72.54
CA MET A 256 102.54 -13.47 72.31
C MET A 256 103.48 -12.26 72.43
N GLN A 257 103.10 -11.10 71.88
CA GLN A 257 103.86 -9.86 72.04
C GLN A 257 103.95 -9.40 73.49
N ALA A 258 102.86 -9.50 74.27
CA ALA A 258 102.88 -9.18 75.69
C ALA A 258 103.80 -10.11 76.49
N ALA A 259 103.80 -11.41 76.16
CA ALA A 259 104.72 -12.37 76.77
C ALA A 259 106.18 -12.06 76.43
N LEU A 260 106.47 -11.65 75.19
CA LEU A 260 107.80 -11.21 74.78
C LEU A 260 108.22 -9.95 75.56
N ALA A 261 107.35 -8.95 75.68
CA ALA A 261 107.62 -7.75 76.48
C ALA A 261 107.91 -8.09 77.96
N GLY A 262 107.16 -9.03 78.55
CA GLY A 262 107.44 -9.53 79.89
C GLY A 262 108.80 -10.22 80.02
N LYS A 263 109.24 -10.95 78.98
CA LYS A 263 110.59 -11.54 78.94
C LYS A 263 111.68 -10.47 78.81
N ASP A 264 111.43 -9.42 78.05
CA ASP A 264 112.35 -8.28 77.95
C ASP A 264 112.50 -7.54 79.28
N GLU A 265 111.42 -7.39 80.05
CA GLU A 265 111.47 -6.83 81.41
C GLU A 265 112.25 -7.74 82.39
N GLU A 266 112.07 -9.06 82.31
CA GLU A 266 112.87 -10.02 83.10
C GLU A 266 114.37 -9.93 82.74
N LEU A 267 114.71 -9.83 81.46
CA LEU A 267 116.09 -9.64 80.99
C LEU A 267 116.68 -8.32 81.50
N ALA A 268 115.89 -7.25 81.54
CA ALA A 268 116.32 -5.97 82.11
C ALA A 268 116.61 -6.07 83.62
N ARG A 269 115.82 -6.83 84.38
CA ARG A 269 116.09 -7.10 85.80
C ARG A 269 117.37 -7.91 86.01
N ILE A 270 117.57 -8.97 85.22
CA ILE A 270 118.80 -9.78 85.27
C ILE A 270 120.04 -8.93 84.95
N ALA A 271 119.93 -8.02 83.96
CA ALA A 271 121.02 -7.10 83.65
C ALA A 271 121.33 -6.16 84.83
N GLN A 272 120.30 -5.66 85.51
CA GLN A 272 120.47 -4.81 86.70
C GLN A 272 121.13 -5.55 87.86
N GLU A 273 120.74 -6.80 88.13
CA GLU A 273 121.36 -7.66 89.16
C GLU A 273 122.85 -7.92 88.83
N ARG A 274 123.17 -8.17 87.56
CA ARG A 274 124.56 -8.34 87.11
C ARG A 274 125.39 -7.07 87.34
N ASP A 275 124.85 -5.90 87.07
CA ASP A 275 125.57 -4.65 87.26
C ASP A 275 125.81 -4.37 88.77
N TRP A 276 124.84 -4.70 89.64
CA TRP A 276 125.02 -4.65 91.10
C TRP A 276 126.15 -5.59 91.60
N THR A 277 126.18 -6.84 91.14
CA THR A 277 127.25 -7.79 91.52
C THR A 277 128.63 -7.31 91.05
N ARG A 278 128.69 -6.62 89.91
CA ARG A 278 129.93 -6.03 89.39
C ARG A 278 130.43 -4.89 90.27
N ASP A 279 129.53 -4.03 90.75
CA ASP A 279 129.86 -2.94 91.67
C ASP A 279 130.33 -3.46 93.03
N GLU A 280 129.72 -4.53 93.56
CA GLU A 280 130.16 -5.20 94.80
C GLU A 280 131.57 -5.79 94.65
N HIS A 281 131.87 -6.42 93.51
CA HIS A 281 133.21 -6.90 93.19
C HIS A 281 134.26 -5.78 93.13
N ALA A 282 133.90 -4.60 92.59
CA ALA A 282 134.80 -3.45 92.55
C ALA A 282 135.13 -2.95 93.97
N GLN A 283 134.14 -2.87 94.86
CA GLN A 283 134.32 -2.46 96.26
C GLN A 283 135.21 -3.44 97.05
N LEU A 284 135.05 -4.75 96.84
CA LEU A 284 135.91 -5.74 97.46
C LEU A 284 137.37 -5.64 96.99
N HIS A 285 137.58 -5.28 95.72
CA HIS A 285 138.93 -5.11 95.17
C HIS A 285 139.65 -3.90 95.77
N GLU A 286 138.93 -2.81 96.00
CA GLU A 286 139.44 -1.59 96.67
C GLU A 286 139.80 -1.85 98.14
N SER A 287 139.02 -2.67 98.86
CA SER A 287 139.36 -3.09 100.23
C SER A 287 140.63 -3.94 100.32
N LEU A 288 140.91 -4.78 99.32
CA LEU A 288 142.14 -5.57 99.26
C LEU A 288 143.36 -4.68 99.02
N SER A 289 143.26 -3.69 98.13
CA SER A 289 144.30 -2.68 97.88
C SER A 289 144.70 -1.95 99.17
N GLY A 290 143.74 -1.57 100.02
CA GLY A 290 144.04 -0.90 101.29
C GLY A 290 144.84 -1.74 102.28
N LYS A 291 144.69 -3.08 102.25
CA LYS A 291 145.44 -3.99 103.15
C LYS A 291 146.89 -4.21 102.71
N ASP A 292 147.16 -4.13 101.41
CA ASP A 292 148.53 -4.25 100.87
C ASP A 292 149.38 -3.00 101.20
N GLU A 293 148.77 -1.82 101.29
CA GLU A 293 149.44 -0.58 101.72
C GLU A 293 149.80 -0.56 103.22
N GLU A 294 148.98 -1.16 104.09
CA GLU A 294 149.26 -1.25 105.53
C GLU A 294 150.44 -2.20 105.83
N LEU A 295 150.61 -3.29 105.07
CA LEU A 295 151.76 -4.19 105.19
C LEU A 295 153.09 -3.53 104.77
N ALA A 296 153.05 -2.62 103.79
CA ALA A 296 154.23 -1.86 103.36
C ALA A 296 154.71 -0.86 104.44
N ARG A 297 153.79 -0.23 105.18
CA ARG A 297 154.12 0.73 106.25
C ARG A 297 154.81 0.07 107.45
N VAL A 298 154.37 -1.13 107.85
CA VAL A 298 154.95 -1.87 108.99
C VAL A 298 156.38 -2.36 108.70
N ALA A 299 156.70 -2.68 107.44
CA ALA A 299 158.06 -3.06 107.05
C ALA A 299 159.03 -1.87 107.09
N GLN A 300 158.56 -0.67 106.74
CA GLN A 300 159.36 0.57 106.73
C GLN A 300 159.71 1.06 108.14
N GLU A 301 158.78 0.97 109.10
CA GLU A 301 159.01 1.40 110.50
C GLU A 301 160.08 0.57 111.24
N ARG A 302 160.26 -0.70 110.87
CA ARG A 302 161.25 -1.60 111.48
C ARG A 302 162.69 -1.27 111.04
N ASP A 303 162.88 -0.89 109.79
CA ASP A 303 164.21 -0.63 109.23
C ASP A 303 164.71 0.78 109.62
N GLU A 304 163.79 1.74 109.83
CA GLU A 304 164.09 3.08 110.35
C GLU A 304 164.53 3.09 111.83
N ALA A 305 164.05 2.15 112.66
CA ALA A 305 164.42 2.05 114.07
C ALA A 305 165.87 1.53 114.29
N HIS A 306 166.41 0.72 113.37
CA HIS A 306 167.78 0.20 113.45
C HIS A 306 168.84 1.20 112.93
N ALA A 307 168.49 2.10 112.01
CA ALA A 307 169.39 3.17 111.55
C ALA A 307 169.58 4.27 112.63
N ARG A 308 168.50 4.66 113.33
CA ARG A 308 168.53 5.75 114.35
C ARG A 308 169.36 5.42 115.60
N HIS A 309 169.57 4.12 115.91
CA HIS A 309 170.33 3.68 117.07
C HIS A 309 171.87 3.65 116.82
N ALA A 310 172.31 3.66 115.56
CA ALA A 310 173.73 3.71 115.16
C ALA A 310 174.22 5.16 114.92
N GLU A 311 173.33 6.07 114.53
CA GLU A 311 173.64 7.47 114.20
C GLU A 311 173.76 8.41 115.42
N LEU A 312 172.96 8.18 116.48
CA LEU A 312 173.04 8.97 117.72
C LEU A 312 174.33 8.74 118.52
N HIS A 313 175.02 7.61 118.30
CA HIS A 313 176.32 7.33 118.95
C HIS A 313 177.50 8.08 118.29
N ALA A 314 177.32 8.62 117.08
CA ALA A 314 178.33 9.38 116.34
C ALA A 314 178.10 10.91 116.40
N SER A 315 176.85 11.38 116.48
CA SER A 315 176.47 12.81 116.52
C SER A 315 176.69 13.50 117.89
N LEU A 316 176.66 12.74 118.99
CA LEU A 316 177.07 13.22 120.33
C LEU A 316 178.57 13.60 120.42
N SER A 317 179.37 13.36 119.38
CA SER A 317 180.78 13.80 119.27
C SER A 317 180.98 15.02 118.35
N GLY A 318 179.89 15.49 117.71
CA GLY A 318 179.85 16.55 116.69
C GLY A 318 179.15 17.86 117.10
N LYS A 319 179.02 18.09 118.42
CA LYS A 319 179.32 19.39 119.06
C LYS A 319 178.43 20.59 118.77
N ASP A 320 177.94 21.24 119.83
CA ASP A 320 178.72 22.15 120.71
C ASP A 320 179.29 23.38 119.98
N GLU A 321 179.04 23.55 118.67
CA GLU A 321 179.47 24.72 117.90
C GLU A 321 178.32 25.55 117.25
N GLU A 322 177.10 25.01 117.03
CA GLU A 322 176.02 25.74 116.29
C GLU A 322 174.78 26.19 117.09
N LEU A 323 174.73 25.94 118.40
CA LEU A 323 173.65 26.38 119.31
C LEU A 323 173.55 27.91 119.54
N ALA A 324 174.09 28.76 118.65
CA ALA A 324 174.19 30.21 118.89
C ALA A 324 173.46 31.14 117.90
N ARG A 325 172.80 30.69 116.80
CA ARG A 325 172.36 31.62 115.72
C ARG A 325 170.89 31.74 115.28
N ILE A 326 169.95 30.80 115.45
CA ILE A 326 168.68 30.82 114.65
C ILE A 326 167.37 31.06 115.45
N ALA A 327 167.43 31.35 116.74
CA ALA A 327 166.24 31.57 117.59
C ALA A 327 165.46 32.91 117.37
N GLN A 328 165.70 33.70 116.31
CA GLN A 328 165.25 35.11 116.26
C GLN A 328 164.11 35.47 115.28
N GLU A 329 163.73 34.68 114.26
CA GLU A 329 163.08 35.29 113.07
C GLU A 329 161.57 35.02 112.74
N ARG A 330 160.79 34.11 113.35
CA ARG A 330 159.56 33.62 112.66
C ARG A 330 158.16 33.87 113.25
N ASP A 331 157.98 34.61 114.34
CA ASP A 331 156.67 34.72 115.02
C ASP A 331 155.61 35.67 114.39
N GLN A 332 155.81 36.28 113.22
CA GLN A 332 155.01 37.45 112.80
C GLN A 332 153.79 37.27 111.85
N ALA A 333 153.43 36.09 111.32
CA ALA A 333 152.58 36.02 110.09
C ALA A 333 151.12 35.47 110.19
N ARG A 334 150.40 35.54 111.33
CA ARG A 334 149.17 34.72 111.55
C ARG A 334 147.75 35.38 111.63
N GLU A 335 147.50 36.69 111.52
CA GLU A 335 146.20 37.25 112.04
C GLU A 335 145.07 37.75 111.09
N GLU A 336 145.20 37.98 109.78
CA GLU A 336 144.26 38.92 109.11
C GLU A 336 142.96 38.40 108.43
N HIS A 337 142.68 37.11 108.25
CA HIS A 337 141.79 36.69 107.12
C HIS A 337 140.28 36.35 107.39
N ALA A 338 139.67 36.67 108.54
CA ALA A 338 138.41 36.03 108.99
C ALA A 338 137.04 36.77 108.83
N ALA A 339 136.91 38.00 108.29
CA ALA A 339 135.76 38.86 108.65
C ALA A 339 134.54 39.07 107.70
N LEU A 340 134.47 38.62 106.43
CA LEU A 340 133.57 39.26 105.44
C LEU A 340 132.31 38.50 104.91
N ARG A 341 131.74 37.53 105.64
CA ARG A 341 130.78 36.56 105.04
C ARG A 341 129.25 36.74 105.25
N GLN A 342 128.70 37.74 105.95
CA GLN A 342 127.34 37.54 106.54
C GLN A 342 126.16 38.43 106.10
N ALA A 343 126.30 39.44 105.22
CA ALA A 343 125.32 40.55 105.21
C ALA A 343 124.16 40.56 104.17
N LEU A 344 124.05 39.64 103.19
CA LEU A 344 123.23 39.94 101.97
C LEU A 344 122.07 38.99 101.60
N GLN A 345 121.70 38.01 102.43
CA GLN A 345 120.79 36.92 101.99
C GLN A 345 119.27 37.20 102.17
N GLU A 346 118.79 38.11 103.02
CA GLU A 346 117.40 37.98 103.55
C GLU A 346 116.31 38.85 102.90
N LYS A 347 116.60 39.72 101.91
CA LYS A 347 115.64 40.79 101.50
C LYS A 347 114.77 40.54 100.25
N ALA A 348 114.89 39.41 99.54
CA ALA A 348 114.31 39.30 98.19
C ALA A 348 113.02 38.46 98.03
N GLU A 349 112.62 37.64 99.00
CA GLU A 349 111.64 36.55 98.75
C GLU A 349 110.15 36.89 98.97
N GLU A 350 109.79 37.99 99.63
CA GLU A 350 108.40 38.29 100.00
C GLU A 350 107.55 38.94 98.87
N ALA A 351 108.17 39.49 97.83
CA ALA A 351 107.47 40.28 96.79
C ALA A 351 106.76 39.43 95.70
N GLN A 352 107.06 38.13 95.60
CA GLN A 352 106.68 37.33 94.43
C GLN A 352 105.31 36.62 94.53
N ARG A 353 104.69 36.59 95.72
CA ARG A 353 103.46 35.81 96.00
C ARG A 353 102.15 36.52 95.61
N TRP A 354 102.11 37.85 95.50
CA TRP A 354 100.88 38.60 95.26
C TRP A 354 100.47 38.71 93.76
N SER A 355 101.34 38.31 92.83
CA SER A 355 101.10 38.45 91.39
C SER A 355 100.35 37.27 90.74
N GLN A 356 100.20 36.14 91.42
CA GLN A 356 99.68 34.90 90.81
C GLN A 356 98.15 34.75 90.90
N ASP A 357 97.50 35.36 91.90
CA ASP A 357 96.04 35.18 92.12
C ASP A 357 95.15 36.01 91.16
N ALA A 358 95.67 37.07 90.54
CA ALA A 358 94.89 37.94 89.64
C ALA A 358 94.63 37.33 88.24
N ASN A 359 95.47 36.40 87.77
CA ASN A 359 95.37 35.85 86.41
C ASN A 359 94.34 34.70 86.27
N ALA A 360 93.93 34.06 87.38
CA ALA A 360 92.99 32.93 87.36
C ALA A 360 91.50 33.37 87.20
N ALA A 361 91.17 34.63 87.49
CA ALA A 361 89.82 35.17 87.36
C ALA A 361 89.44 35.58 85.92
N HIS A 362 90.43 35.90 85.08
CA HIS A 362 90.21 36.38 83.71
C HIS A 362 89.89 35.24 82.71
N ALA A 363 90.44 34.04 82.92
CA ALA A 363 90.22 32.87 82.05
C ALA A 363 88.81 32.22 82.17
N ARG A 364 88.05 32.53 83.24
CA ARG A 364 86.70 31.99 83.48
C ARG A 364 85.59 32.82 82.80
N ALA A 365 85.87 34.05 82.38
CA ALA A 365 84.92 34.91 81.67
C ALA A 365 84.86 34.60 80.16
N GLN A 366 85.97 34.17 79.56
CA GLN A 366 86.07 33.86 78.12
C GLN A 366 85.40 32.52 77.72
N THR A 367 85.23 31.59 78.66
CA THR A 367 84.57 30.29 78.42
C THR A 367 83.04 30.37 78.40
N ALA A 368 82.44 31.41 79.02
CA ALA A 368 80.99 31.63 79.02
C ALA A 368 80.46 32.28 77.72
N GLU A 369 81.32 33.03 77.02
CA GLU A 369 80.99 33.71 75.76
C GLU A 369 80.98 32.75 74.55
N ALA A 370 81.80 31.69 74.58
CA ALA A 370 81.82 30.63 73.57
C ALA A 370 80.54 29.75 73.58
N GLN A 371 79.99 29.44 74.76
CA GLN A 371 78.77 28.62 74.91
C GLN A 371 77.47 29.34 74.50
N ALA A 372 77.47 30.68 74.48
CA ALA A 372 76.34 31.47 73.99
C ALA A 372 76.26 31.50 72.45
N SER A 373 77.40 31.47 71.76
CA SER A 373 77.49 31.45 70.29
C SER A 373 77.08 30.10 69.67
N GLU A 374 77.28 28.99 70.39
CA GLU A 374 76.89 27.63 69.97
C GLU A 374 75.37 27.38 70.09
N ASN A 375 74.71 28.00 71.08
CA ASN A 375 73.26 27.89 71.26
C ASN A 375 72.45 28.67 70.21
N VAL A 376 72.98 29.77 69.67
CA VAL A 376 72.36 30.52 68.55
C VAL A 376 72.44 29.74 67.22
N ALA A 377 73.51 28.98 67.00
CA ALA A 377 73.66 28.13 65.81
C ALA A 377 72.72 26.90 65.83
N ARG A 378 72.40 26.34 67.01
CA ARG A 378 71.45 25.22 67.17
C ARG A 378 69.99 25.60 66.92
N VAL A 379 69.58 26.83 67.23
CA VAL A 379 68.21 27.33 66.96
C VAL A 379 68.01 27.58 65.46
N ALA A 380 69.03 28.08 64.75
CA ALA A 380 68.99 28.27 63.29
C ALA A 380 68.92 26.94 62.50
N ALA A 381 69.51 25.85 63.02
CA ALA A 381 69.45 24.52 62.40
C ALA A 381 68.05 23.86 62.55
N LEU A 382 67.41 24.02 63.72
CA LEU A 382 66.06 23.48 63.97
C LEU A 382 64.96 24.25 63.21
N GLU A 383 65.16 25.54 62.91
CA GLU A 383 64.26 26.33 62.06
C GLU A 383 64.39 25.98 60.57
N ALA A 384 65.55 25.50 60.12
CA ALA A 384 65.76 24.98 58.76
C ALA A 384 65.06 23.61 58.57
N GLU A 385 65.19 22.69 59.53
CA GLU A 385 64.53 21.37 59.51
C GLU A 385 62.99 21.49 59.61
N LEU A 386 62.45 22.47 60.35
CA LEU A 386 61.01 22.75 60.42
C LEU A 386 60.44 23.27 59.10
N ASN A 387 61.22 24.04 58.34
CA ASN A 387 60.79 24.58 57.03
C ASN A 387 60.92 23.54 55.91
N GLU A 388 61.88 22.62 55.99
CA GLU A 388 62.03 21.50 55.06
C GLU A 388 60.92 20.44 55.25
N ALA A 389 60.52 20.16 56.50
CA ALA A 389 59.37 19.29 56.79
C ALA A 389 58.01 19.90 56.37
N ARG A 390 57.87 21.24 56.40
CA ARG A 390 56.68 21.94 55.90
C ARG A 390 56.61 21.97 54.37
N ALA A 391 57.74 22.04 53.67
CA ALA A 391 57.81 21.92 52.22
C ALA A 391 57.48 20.49 51.75
N ALA A 392 57.98 19.46 52.43
CA ALA A 392 57.66 18.05 52.13
C ALA A 392 56.17 17.71 52.34
N LEU A 393 55.53 18.26 53.37
CA LEU A 393 54.09 18.08 53.64
C LEU A 393 53.19 18.83 52.63
N ALA A 394 53.65 19.95 52.07
CA ALA A 394 52.95 20.67 51.00
C ALA A 394 52.99 19.89 49.68
N THR A 395 54.14 19.31 49.32
CA THR A 395 54.28 18.46 48.14
C THR A 395 53.50 17.15 48.24
N GLU A 396 53.34 16.59 49.44
CA GLU A 396 52.55 15.37 49.67
C GLU A 396 51.03 15.63 49.63
N ARG A 397 50.59 16.84 50.04
CA ARG A 397 49.20 17.31 49.90
C ARG A 397 48.81 17.65 48.45
N GLU A 398 49.72 18.21 47.66
CA GLU A 398 49.50 18.43 46.22
C GLU A 398 49.51 17.09 45.43
N ALA A 399 50.36 16.13 45.81
CA ALA A 399 50.39 14.80 45.21
C ALA A 399 49.14 13.94 45.55
N SER A 400 48.55 14.12 46.74
CA SER A 400 47.31 13.45 47.14
C SER A 400 46.04 14.12 46.56
N ALA A 401 46.06 15.44 46.34
CA ALA A 401 45.02 16.14 45.58
C ALA A 401 45.00 15.75 44.08
N ALA A 402 46.17 15.55 43.46
CA ALA A 402 46.28 15.06 42.08
C ALA A 402 45.76 13.61 41.91
N ARG A 403 46.05 12.71 42.88
CA ARG A 403 45.50 11.33 42.88
C ARG A 403 43.98 11.30 43.13
N GLY A 404 43.43 12.27 43.86
CA GLY A 404 41.98 12.45 44.02
C GLY A 404 41.30 12.85 42.70
N ALA A 405 41.88 13.80 41.97
CA ALA A 405 41.37 14.23 40.66
C ALA A 405 41.46 13.10 39.60
N GLU A 406 42.52 12.29 39.61
CA GLU A 406 42.63 11.10 38.75
C GLU A 406 41.59 10.01 39.08
N LEU A 407 41.26 9.79 40.37
CA LEU A 407 40.21 8.86 40.78
C LEU A 407 38.79 9.36 40.45
N GLU A 408 38.55 10.67 40.46
CA GLU A 408 37.30 11.29 40.00
C GLU A 408 37.13 11.11 38.48
N THR A 409 38.20 11.36 37.69
CA THR A 409 38.18 11.15 36.23
C THR A 409 38.06 9.67 35.82
N GLN A 410 38.63 8.74 36.60
CA GLN A 410 38.43 7.29 36.45
C GLN A 410 36.98 6.88 36.79
N ARG A 411 36.35 7.50 37.79
CA ARG A 411 34.92 7.28 38.12
C ARG A 411 33.98 7.87 37.06
N GLU A 412 34.29 9.03 36.49
CA GLU A 412 33.53 9.61 35.38
C GLU A 412 33.70 8.81 34.07
N GLN A 413 34.88 8.24 33.82
CA GLN A 413 35.07 7.30 32.72
C GLN A 413 34.31 5.99 32.94
N ALA A 414 34.28 5.46 34.17
CA ALA A 414 33.49 4.28 34.51
C ALA A 414 31.97 4.53 34.43
N SER A 415 31.49 5.73 34.76
CA SER A 415 30.07 6.08 34.60
C SER A 415 29.68 6.30 33.13
N ARG A 416 30.57 6.87 32.30
CA ARG A 416 30.37 7.00 30.85
C ARG A 416 30.35 5.64 30.14
N VAL A 417 31.28 4.75 30.46
CA VAL A 417 31.28 3.38 29.93
C VAL A 417 30.05 2.59 30.41
N GLY A 418 29.58 2.86 31.64
CA GLY A 418 28.31 2.33 32.15
C GLY A 418 27.07 2.80 31.38
N SER A 419 26.98 4.10 31.05
CA SER A 419 25.89 4.65 30.26
C SER A 419 25.93 4.18 28.80
N GLU A 420 27.11 4.09 28.19
CA GLU A 420 27.28 3.59 26.82
C GLU A 420 26.92 2.10 26.70
N LEU A 421 27.19 1.30 27.75
CA LEU A 421 26.80 -0.11 27.82
C LEU A 421 25.28 -0.29 28.01
N GLU A 422 24.62 0.56 28.81
CA GLU A 422 23.15 0.55 28.93
C GLU A 422 22.45 1.02 27.65
N GLU A 423 23.04 2.00 26.96
CA GLU A 423 22.51 2.56 25.71
C GLU A 423 22.67 1.56 24.55
N ALA A 424 23.80 0.83 24.49
CA ALA A 424 23.98 -0.31 23.60
C ALA A 424 23.00 -1.46 23.92
N ARG A 425 22.72 -1.74 25.20
CA ARG A 425 21.71 -2.74 25.61
C ARG A 425 20.29 -2.33 25.24
N ARG A 426 19.94 -1.04 25.30
CA ARG A 426 18.66 -0.51 24.80
C ARG A 426 18.55 -0.59 23.29
N GLN A 427 19.60 -0.28 22.54
CA GLN A 427 19.63 -0.42 21.07
C GLN A 427 19.51 -1.88 20.62
N VAL A 428 20.16 -2.82 21.32
CA VAL A 428 20.01 -4.27 21.04
C VAL A 428 18.60 -4.77 21.39
N SER A 429 17.99 -4.28 22.48
CA SER A 429 16.62 -4.64 22.85
C SER A 429 15.59 -4.07 21.87
N ALA A 430 15.82 -2.86 21.34
CA ALA A 430 15.01 -2.25 20.29
C ALA A 430 15.11 -3.00 18.96
N MET A 431 16.33 -3.40 18.53
CA MET A 431 16.51 -4.23 17.33
C MET A 431 15.88 -5.62 17.46
N MET A 432 15.85 -6.22 18.66
CA MET A 432 15.20 -7.51 18.88
C MET A 432 13.66 -7.40 18.85
N ALA A 433 13.10 -6.27 19.31
CA ALA A 433 11.67 -5.98 19.18
C ALA A 433 11.27 -5.69 17.72
N GLU A 434 12.07 -4.92 16.99
CA GLU A 434 11.87 -4.61 15.57
C GLU A 434 12.00 -5.88 14.70
N LYS A 435 12.93 -6.78 15.01
CA LYS A 435 13.07 -8.09 14.34
C LYS A 435 11.91 -9.05 14.62
N ALA A 436 11.31 -8.98 15.81
CA ALA A 436 10.11 -9.76 16.16
C ALA A 436 8.86 -9.23 15.44
N GLU A 437 8.76 -7.91 15.26
CA GLU A 437 7.69 -7.24 14.51
C GLU A 437 7.82 -7.49 13.00
N GLN A 438 9.04 -7.40 12.45
CA GLN A 438 9.34 -7.75 11.04
C GLN A 438 9.08 -9.24 10.75
N GLY A 439 9.35 -10.15 11.71
CA GLY A 439 9.02 -11.57 11.59
C GLY A 439 7.50 -11.84 11.60
N ALA A 440 6.72 -11.05 12.34
CA ALA A 440 5.26 -11.13 12.35
C ALA A 440 4.63 -10.52 11.08
N GLU A 441 5.25 -9.48 10.52
CA GLU A 441 4.85 -8.89 9.23
C GLU A 441 5.20 -9.80 8.05
N LEU A 442 6.33 -10.50 8.05
CA LEU A 442 6.66 -11.49 7.02
C LEU A 442 5.66 -12.65 6.99
N ALA A 443 5.17 -13.09 8.16
CA ALA A 443 4.15 -14.13 8.27
C ALA A 443 2.75 -13.64 7.81
N ARG A 444 2.43 -12.35 7.99
CA ARG A 444 1.21 -11.73 7.44
C ARG A 444 1.29 -11.56 5.93
N VAL A 445 2.40 -11.04 5.41
CA VAL A 445 2.62 -10.86 3.97
C VAL A 445 2.64 -12.21 3.24
N SER A 446 3.22 -13.26 3.84
CA SER A 446 3.16 -14.61 3.26
C SER A 446 1.73 -15.19 3.22
N ASN A 447 0.88 -14.87 4.19
CA ASN A 447 -0.53 -15.29 4.17
C ASN A 447 -1.37 -14.46 3.19
N ASP A 448 -1.07 -13.16 3.05
CA ASP A 448 -1.76 -12.28 2.09
C ASP A 448 -1.39 -12.61 0.63
N VAL A 449 -0.14 -13.01 0.36
CA VAL A 449 0.31 -13.47 -0.97
C VAL A 449 -0.39 -14.78 -1.37
N ASN A 450 -0.58 -15.72 -0.43
CA ASN A 450 -1.32 -16.96 -0.71
C ASN A 450 -2.83 -16.69 -0.92
N ALA A 451 -3.43 -15.80 -0.14
CA ALA A 451 -4.83 -15.40 -0.31
C ALA A 451 -5.09 -14.61 -1.61
N LEU A 452 -4.11 -13.83 -2.08
CA LEU A 452 -4.17 -13.13 -3.37
C LEU A 452 -3.98 -14.09 -4.55
N ARG A 453 -3.15 -15.13 -4.41
CA ARG A 453 -2.96 -16.17 -5.43
C ARG A 453 -4.21 -17.03 -5.62
N GLU A 454 -4.87 -17.46 -4.53
CA GLU A 454 -6.15 -18.19 -4.60
C GLU A 454 -7.28 -17.33 -5.19
N ARG A 455 -7.29 -16.01 -4.90
CA ARG A 455 -8.25 -15.07 -5.50
C ARG A 455 -7.98 -14.77 -6.98
N ALA A 456 -6.71 -14.77 -7.40
CA ALA A 456 -6.35 -14.62 -8.80
C ALA A 456 -6.72 -15.87 -9.61
N GLU A 457 -6.45 -17.08 -9.11
CA GLU A 457 -6.84 -18.34 -9.75
C GLU A 457 -8.38 -18.52 -9.79
N ALA A 458 -9.11 -18.04 -8.78
CA ALA A 458 -10.57 -18.01 -8.80
C ALA A 458 -11.15 -16.95 -9.76
N ALA A 459 -10.47 -15.80 -9.92
CA ALA A 459 -10.86 -14.77 -10.88
C ALA A 459 -10.59 -15.19 -12.33
N GLU A 460 -9.50 -15.93 -12.57
CA GLU A 460 -9.14 -16.45 -13.89
C GLU A 460 -10.10 -17.57 -14.33
N LYS A 461 -10.51 -18.46 -13.42
CA LYS A 461 -11.56 -19.45 -13.68
C LYS A 461 -12.94 -18.80 -13.93
N ASN A 462 -13.30 -17.76 -13.19
CA ASN A 462 -14.54 -17.04 -13.44
C ASN A 462 -14.50 -16.24 -14.75
N ALA A 463 -13.36 -15.66 -15.12
CA ALA A 463 -13.21 -14.92 -16.38
C ALA A 463 -13.25 -15.84 -17.61
N THR A 464 -12.67 -17.04 -17.52
CA THR A 464 -12.72 -18.04 -18.59
C THR A 464 -14.11 -18.67 -18.73
N ASP A 465 -14.83 -18.93 -17.63
CA ASP A 465 -16.24 -19.37 -17.68
C ASP A 465 -17.20 -18.28 -18.19
N LEU A 466 -16.97 -17.01 -17.87
CA LEU A 466 -17.73 -15.88 -18.43
C LEU A 466 -17.44 -15.69 -19.93
N ALA A 467 -16.18 -15.79 -20.35
CA ALA A 467 -15.80 -15.73 -21.76
C ALA A 467 -16.44 -16.87 -22.57
N LYS A 468 -16.49 -18.08 -22.01
CA LYS A 468 -17.12 -19.24 -22.66
C LYS A 468 -18.65 -19.09 -22.76
N ARG A 469 -19.30 -18.59 -21.70
CA ARG A 469 -20.75 -18.30 -21.71
C ARG A 469 -21.12 -17.17 -22.65
N LEU A 470 -20.27 -16.14 -22.81
CA LEU A 470 -20.50 -15.05 -23.75
C LEU A 470 -20.39 -15.53 -25.21
N VAL A 471 -19.39 -16.35 -25.54
CA VAL A 471 -19.25 -16.90 -26.90
C VAL A 471 -20.38 -17.87 -27.25
N GLU A 472 -20.81 -18.73 -26.31
CA GLU A 472 -21.93 -19.66 -26.53
C GLU A 472 -23.27 -18.91 -26.65
N LYS A 473 -23.45 -17.80 -25.93
CA LYS A 473 -24.68 -16.99 -25.96
C LYS A 473 -24.74 -16.05 -27.17
N GLU A 474 -23.63 -15.42 -27.56
CA GLU A 474 -23.54 -14.60 -28.77
C GLU A 474 -23.78 -15.44 -30.04
N GLN A 475 -23.20 -16.65 -30.14
CA GLN A 475 -23.41 -17.53 -31.30
C GLN A 475 -24.83 -18.10 -31.37
N GLY A 476 -25.48 -18.34 -30.21
CA GLY A 476 -26.87 -18.75 -30.15
C GLY A 476 -27.82 -17.63 -30.57
N GLU A 477 -27.69 -16.45 -29.96
CA GLU A 477 -28.56 -15.29 -30.19
C GLU A 477 -28.41 -14.71 -31.61
N GLU A 478 -27.20 -14.70 -32.18
CA GLU A 478 -26.98 -14.21 -33.55
C GLU A 478 -27.61 -15.15 -34.61
N SER A 479 -27.60 -16.47 -34.35
CA SER A 479 -28.26 -17.46 -35.22
C SER A 479 -29.80 -17.40 -35.12
N GLU A 480 -30.32 -17.17 -33.91
CA GLU A 480 -31.75 -17.03 -33.65
C GLU A 480 -32.27 -15.72 -34.24
N LEU A 481 -31.56 -14.60 -34.07
CA LEU A 481 -31.90 -13.31 -34.66
C LEU A 481 -31.90 -13.36 -36.19
N ALA A 482 -30.92 -14.01 -36.81
CA ALA A 482 -30.89 -14.18 -38.26
C ALA A 482 -32.07 -15.04 -38.77
N SER A 483 -32.48 -16.05 -37.99
CA SER A 483 -33.62 -16.91 -38.33
C SER A 483 -34.96 -16.16 -38.20
N LEU A 484 -35.12 -15.40 -37.11
CA LEU A 484 -36.31 -14.59 -36.82
C LEU A 484 -36.44 -13.42 -37.80
N GLN A 485 -35.34 -12.78 -38.17
CA GLN A 485 -35.33 -11.72 -39.18
C GLN A 485 -35.74 -12.25 -40.57
N ARG A 486 -35.29 -13.45 -40.96
CA ARG A 486 -35.73 -14.11 -42.20
C ARG A 486 -37.21 -14.50 -42.13
N GLN A 487 -37.68 -14.98 -40.98
CA GLN A 487 -39.08 -15.37 -40.78
C GLN A 487 -40.02 -14.15 -40.84
N VAL A 488 -39.67 -13.05 -40.17
CA VAL A 488 -40.44 -11.80 -40.19
C VAL A 488 -40.46 -11.18 -41.59
N ALA A 489 -39.32 -11.17 -42.30
CA ALA A 489 -39.27 -10.67 -43.68
C ALA A 489 -40.12 -11.53 -44.65
N ALA A 490 -40.11 -12.85 -44.48
CA ALA A 490 -40.94 -13.76 -45.26
C ALA A 490 -42.44 -13.58 -44.96
N GLN A 491 -42.81 -13.44 -43.68
CA GLN A 491 -44.20 -13.17 -43.27
C GLN A 491 -44.67 -11.80 -43.76
N ALA A 492 -43.87 -10.74 -43.62
CA ALA A 492 -44.21 -9.41 -44.13
C ALA A 492 -44.46 -9.41 -45.65
N LYS A 493 -43.65 -10.15 -46.41
CA LYS A 493 -43.83 -10.32 -47.86
C LYS A 493 -45.09 -11.12 -48.21
N ALA A 494 -45.42 -12.14 -47.43
CA ALA A 494 -46.64 -12.92 -47.60
C ALA A 494 -47.91 -12.09 -47.28
N HIS A 495 -47.89 -11.32 -46.19
CA HIS A 495 -49.00 -10.44 -45.82
C HIS A 495 -49.19 -9.28 -46.81
N SER A 496 -48.11 -8.66 -47.29
CA SER A 496 -48.20 -7.63 -48.33
C SER A 496 -48.90 -8.18 -49.58
N LYS A 497 -48.49 -9.37 -50.03
CA LYS A 497 -49.11 -10.02 -51.18
C LYS A 497 -50.58 -10.35 -50.93
N ALA A 498 -50.93 -10.89 -49.75
CA ALA A 498 -52.32 -11.18 -49.40
C ALA A 498 -53.20 -9.91 -49.35
N TYR A 499 -52.64 -8.78 -48.87
CA TYR A 499 -53.32 -7.49 -48.90
C TYR A 499 -53.52 -6.94 -50.32
N ASP A 500 -52.51 -7.07 -51.18
CA ASP A 500 -52.60 -6.67 -52.58
C ASP A 500 -53.65 -7.51 -53.33
N ASP A 501 -53.71 -8.83 -53.07
CA ASP A 501 -54.70 -9.74 -53.63
C ASP A 501 -56.12 -9.42 -53.12
N LEU A 502 -56.31 -9.17 -51.81
CA LEU A 502 -57.58 -8.72 -51.22
C LEU A 502 -58.04 -7.38 -51.80
N ARG A 503 -57.11 -6.45 -51.99
CA ARG A 503 -57.40 -5.13 -52.58
C ARG A 503 -57.83 -5.27 -54.03
N ALA A 504 -57.12 -6.07 -54.84
CA ALA A 504 -57.50 -6.34 -56.22
C ALA A 504 -58.88 -7.00 -56.31
N ASN A 505 -59.18 -7.95 -55.41
CA ASN A 505 -60.49 -8.60 -55.34
C ASN A 505 -61.59 -7.58 -54.97
N ALA A 506 -61.35 -6.72 -53.97
CA ALA A 506 -62.29 -5.65 -53.60
C ALA A 506 -62.54 -4.66 -54.76
N GLU A 507 -61.51 -4.28 -55.51
CA GLU A 507 -61.63 -3.43 -56.70
C GLU A 507 -62.47 -4.11 -57.81
N GLN A 508 -62.30 -5.42 -58.00
CA GLN A 508 -63.13 -6.22 -58.90
C GLN A 508 -64.60 -6.28 -58.46
N TRP A 509 -64.86 -6.50 -57.17
CA TRP A 509 -66.22 -6.49 -56.61
C TRP A 509 -66.91 -5.13 -56.73
N VAL A 510 -66.20 -4.03 -56.50
CA VAL A 510 -66.74 -2.67 -56.68
C VAL A 510 -67.10 -2.44 -58.15
N THR A 511 -66.26 -2.90 -59.08
CA THR A 511 -66.50 -2.76 -60.52
C THR A 511 -67.69 -3.62 -60.95
N TYR A 512 -67.75 -4.88 -60.49
CA TYR A 512 -68.86 -5.80 -60.76
C TYR A 512 -70.18 -5.27 -60.18
N ALA A 513 -70.19 -4.76 -58.94
CA ALA A 513 -71.37 -4.18 -58.32
C ALA A 513 -71.86 -2.93 -59.07
N LYS A 514 -70.95 -2.09 -59.58
CA LYS A 514 -71.28 -0.91 -60.38
C LYS A 514 -71.88 -1.28 -61.73
N ASP A 515 -71.30 -2.26 -62.43
CA ASP A 515 -71.82 -2.78 -63.71
C ASP A 515 -73.16 -3.50 -63.50
N LEU A 516 -73.28 -4.34 -62.47
CA LEU A 516 -74.52 -5.03 -62.14
C LEU A 516 -75.65 -4.04 -61.81
N ARG A 517 -75.36 -2.98 -61.04
CA ARG A 517 -76.30 -1.90 -60.75
C ARG A 517 -76.74 -1.17 -62.02
N GLN A 518 -75.79 -0.78 -62.88
CA GLN A 518 -76.09 -0.07 -64.12
C GLN A 518 -76.91 -0.96 -65.09
N ARG A 519 -76.60 -2.26 -65.16
CA ARG A 519 -77.38 -3.23 -65.94
C ARG A 519 -78.77 -3.46 -65.34
N LEU A 520 -78.90 -3.51 -64.02
CA LEU A 520 -80.20 -3.64 -63.35
C LEU A 520 -81.09 -2.42 -63.57
N ASP A 521 -80.55 -1.21 -63.46
CA ASP A 521 -81.32 0.02 -63.66
C ASP A 521 -81.82 0.13 -65.11
N VAL A 522 -80.95 -0.13 -66.09
CA VAL A 522 -81.32 -0.07 -67.52
C VAL A 522 -82.25 -1.21 -67.93
N ALA A 523 -82.04 -2.42 -67.41
CA ALA A 523 -82.88 -3.57 -67.72
C ALA A 523 -84.25 -3.48 -67.03
N ASN A 524 -84.32 -3.03 -65.78
CA ASN A 524 -85.60 -2.95 -65.06
C ASN A 524 -86.54 -1.93 -65.70
N GLU A 525 -86.10 -0.71 -66.02
CA GLU A 525 -87.01 0.30 -66.58
C GLU A 525 -87.48 -0.03 -68.00
N LYS A 526 -86.57 -0.40 -68.90
CA LYS A 526 -86.93 -0.64 -70.31
C LYS A 526 -87.61 -1.99 -70.51
N ILE A 527 -87.17 -3.05 -69.84
CA ILE A 527 -87.71 -4.40 -70.08
C ILE A 527 -89.02 -4.60 -69.33
N LEU A 528 -89.21 -4.04 -68.12
CA LEU A 528 -90.51 -4.14 -67.44
C LEU A 528 -91.60 -3.39 -68.21
N PHE A 529 -91.33 -2.17 -68.70
CA PHE A 529 -92.34 -1.40 -69.43
C PHE A 529 -92.66 -2.00 -70.81
N ILE A 530 -91.64 -2.38 -71.59
CA ILE A 530 -91.85 -2.94 -72.94
C ILE A 530 -92.45 -4.34 -72.87
N ASP A 531 -92.03 -5.20 -71.95
CA ASP A 531 -92.60 -6.56 -71.85
C ASP A 531 -93.96 -6.61 -71.17
N ALA A 532 -94.23 -5.77 -70.14
CA ALA A 532 -95.57 -5.70 -69.56
C ALA A 532 -96.56 -5.18 -70.60
N ARG A 533 -96.16 -4.17 -71.39
CA ARG A 533 -96.93 -3.68 -72.51
C ARG A 533 -97.10 -4.74 -73.60
N SER A 534 -96.04 -5.43 -74.03
CA SER A 534 -96.15 -6.42 -75.12
C SER A 534 -96.94 -7.66 -74.69
N THR A 535 -96.78 -8.11 -73.45
CA THR A 535 -97.54 -9.25 -72.90
C THR A 535 -99.00 -8.87 -72.73
N GLY A 536 -99.29 -7.66 -72.23
CA GLY A 536 -100.64 -7.12 -72.18
C GLY A 536 -101.25 -6.96 -73.57
N GLU A 537 -100.53 -6.41 -74.54
CA GLU A 537 -100.99 -6.30 -75.93
C GLU A 537 -101.27 -7.68 -76.56
N VAL A 538 -100.42 -8.69 -76.36
CA VAL A 538 -100.64 -10.03 -76.91
C VAL A 538 -101.81 -10.75 -76.21
N ALA A 539 -101.94 -10.62 -74.88
CA ALA A 539 -103.06 -11.16 -74.12
C ALA A 539 -104.38 -10.48 -74.54
N LEU A 540 -104.38 -9.16 -74.69
CA LEU A 540 -105.51 -8.38 -75.21
C LEU A 540 -105.87 -8.82 -76.63
N MET A 541 -104.91 -8.99 -77.53
CA MET A 541 -105.15 -9.43 -78.90
C MET A 541 -105.74 -10.84 -78.97
N ARG A 542 -105.19 -11.80 -78.21
CA ARG A 542 -105.72 -13.18 -78.15
C ARG A 542 -107.15 -13.21 -77.63
N ARG A 543 -107.47 -12.35 -76.66
CA ARG A 543 -108.80 -12.33 -76.06
C ARG A 543 -109.80 -11.47 -76.85
N LEU A 544 -109.38 -10.39 -77.50
CA LEU A 544 -110.17 -9.65 -78.49
C LEU A 544 -110.57 -10.57 -79.63
N ALA A 545 -109.68 -11.44 -80.09
CA ALA A 545 -110.01 -12.48 -81.06
C ALA A 545 -111.11 -13.43 -80.57
N VAL A 546 -111.03 -13.93 -79.32
CA VAL A 546 -112.04 -14.81 -78.71
C VAL A 546 -113.39 -14.10 -78.52
N GLU A 547 -113.39 -12.81 -78.16
CA GLU A 547 -114.63 -12.04 -77.99
C GLU A 547 -115.21 -11.58 -79.35
N LEU A 548 -114.37 -11.34 -80.37
CA LEU A 548 -114.80 -11.14 -81.77
C LEU A 548 -115.42 -12.40 -82.36
N GLU A 549 -114.87 -13.58 -82.07
CA GLU A 549 -115.46 -14.88 -82.44
C GLU A 549 -116.87 -15.03 -81.86
N ARG A 550 -117.08 -14.54 -80.63
CA ARG A 550 -118.39 -14.58 -79.96
C ARG A 550 -119.42 -13.60 -80.54
N LEU A 551 -118.99 -12.43 -81.01
CA LEU A 551 -119.87 -11.36 -81.50
C LEU A 551 -120.10 -11.39 -83.02
N LYS A 552 -119.09 -11.79 -83.80
CA LYS A 552 -119.12 -11.82 -85.27
C LYS A 552 -118.15 -12.89 -85.82
N PRO A 553 -118.61 -14.15 -85.97
CA PRO A 553 -117.73 -15.28 -86.32
C PRO A 553 -117.12 -15.20 -87.73
N ASP A 554 -117.72 -14.48 -88.66
CA ASP A 554 -117.22 -14.32 -90.05
C ASP A 554 -116.15 -13.21 -90.20
N HIS A 555 -115.66 -12.64 -89.10
CA HIS A 555 -114.68 -11.56 -89.15
C HIS A 555 -113.27 -12.11 -89.45
N GLU A 556 -112.49 -11.44 -90.31
CA GLU A 556 -111.17 -11.91 -90.77
C GLU A 556 -110.19 -12.23 -89.62
N LEU A 557 -110.30 -11.51 -88.50
CA LEU A 557 -109.52 -11.72 -87.27
C LEU A 557 -109.91 -12.98 -86.47
N VAL A 558 -110.97 -13.71 -86.84
CA VAL A 558 -111.38 -14.98 -86.21
C VAL A 558 -110.63 -16.16 -86.85
N PHE A 559 -110.25 -16.06 -88.12
CA PHE A 559 -109.49 -17.11 -88.79
C PHE A 559 -108.07 -17.22 -88.24
N ARG A 560 -107.70 -18.45 -87.83
CA ARG A 560 -106.42 -18.75 -87.17
C ARG A 560 -105.20 -18.35 -88.00
N GLU A 561 -105.27 -18.46 -89.31
CA GLU A 561 -104.17 -18.07 -90.22
C GLU A 561 -103.94 -16.55 -90.25
N ALA A 562 -105.01 -15.75 -90.25
CA ALA A 562 -104.92 -14.29 -90.18
C ALA A 562 -104.39 -13.83 -88.82
N GLN A 563 -104.81 -14.47 -87.73
CA GLN A 563 -104.28 -14.22 -86.39
C GLN A 563 -102.79 -14.56 -86.29
N GLN A 564 -102.38 -15.73 -86.79
CA GLN A 564 -100.98 -16.16 -86.77
C GLN A 564 -100.09 -15.23 -87.58
N LYS A 565 -100.56 -14.79 -88.75
CA LYS A 565 -99.83 -13.84 -89.59
C LYS A 565 -99.70 -12.47 -88.92
N LEU A 566 -100.78 -11.92 -88.39
CA LEU A 566 -100.76 -10.62 -87.70
C LEU A 566 -99.93 -10.66 -86.42
N ILE A 567 -100.03 -11.73 -85.63
CA ILE A 567 -99.22 -11.94 -84.43
C ILE A 567 -97.75 -12.13 -84.81
N GLY A 568 -97.47 -12.89 -85.87
CA GLY A 568 -96.12 -13.10 -86.40
C GLY A 568 -95.48 -11.82 -86.90
N ASP A 569 -96.22 -11.00 -87.65
CA ASP A 569 -95.75 -9.71 -88.17
C ASP A 569 -95.50 -8.71 -87.02
N LYS A 570 -96.40 -8.64 -86.02
CA LYS A 570 -96.17 -7.81 -84.82
C LYS A 570 -94.98 -8.31 -84.00
N MET A 571 -94.82 -9.63 -83.81
CA MET A 571 -93.65 -10.20 -83.15
C MET A 571 -92.38 -9.91 -83.92
N ALA A 572 -92.37 -10.02 -85.25
CA ALA A 572 -91.22 -9.71 -86.08
C ALA A 572 -90.79 -8.25 -85.95
N GLN A 573 -91.76 -7.33 -86.00
CA GLN A 573 -91.52 -5.91 -85.85
C GLN A 573 -90.97 -5.55 -84.45
N GLN A 574 -91.46 -6.20 -83.40
CA GLN A 574 -91.03 -5.95 -82.02
C GLN A 574 -89.70 -6.60 -81.69
N LEU A 575 -89.42 -7.79 -82.22
CA LEU A 575 -88.11 -8.43 -82.11
C LEU A 575 -87.07 -7.61 -82.85
N ALA A 576 -87.41 -7.04 -84.01
CA ALA A 576 -86.52 -6.13 -84.72
C ALA A 576 -86.20 -4.88 -83.90
N GLN A 577 -87.17 -4.32 -83.16
CA GLN A 577 -86.93 -3.22 -82.21
C GLN A 577 -86.05 -3.61 -81.02
N LYS A 578 -86.02 -4.90 -80.66
CA LYS A 578 -85.12 -5.48 -79.63
C LYS A 578 -83.77 -5.94 -80.19
N GLY A 579 -83.50 -5.75 -81.50
CA GLY A 579 -82.26 -6.15 -82.17
C GLY A 579 -82.22 -7.60 -82.64
N TYR A 580 -83.38 -8.23 -82.87
CA TYR A 580 -83.51 -9.62 -83.31
C TYR A 580 -84.38 -9.72 -84.58
N ARG A 581 -84.00 -10.55 -85.55
CA ARG A 581 -84.78 -10.84 -86.76
C ARG A 581 -85.58 -12.11 -86.55
N TYR A 582 -86.89 -12.01 -86.69
CA TYR A 582 -87.81 -13.14 -86.62
C TYR A 582 -88.27 -13.50 -88.03
N ASP A 583 -88.15 -14.78 -88.40
CA ASP A 583 -88.75 -15.32 -89.61
C ASP A 583 -90.10 -15.98 -89.25
N PRO A 584 -91.24 -15.38 -89.63
CA PRO A 584 -92.56 -15.91 -89.28
C PRO A 584 -92.89 -17.24 -89.96
N ALA A 585 -92.19 -17.64 -91.02
CA ALA A 585 -92.42 -18.92 -91.69
C ALA A 585 -91.73 -20.11 -90.98
N THR A 586 -90.60 -19.86 -90.32
CA THR A 586 -89.78 -20.90 -89.66
C THR A 586 -89.80 -20.80 -88.13
N ALA A 587 -90.41 -19.75 -87.58
CA ALA A 587 -90.42 -19.43 -86.15
C ALA A 587 -89.02 -19.32 -85.51
N VAL A 588 -87.99 -19.05 -86.32
CA VAL A 588 -86.61 -18.89 -85.86
C VAL A 588 -86.32 -17.43 -85.56
N MET A 589 -85.72 -17.17 -84.40
CA MET A 589 -85.18 -15.87 -84.01
C MET A 589 -83.67 -15.86 -84.17
N SER A 590 -83.15 -14.89 -84.91
CA SER A 590 -81.72 -14.64 -85.06
C SER A 590 -81.38 -13.25 -84.52
N LYS A 591 -80.21 -13.08 -83.93
CA LYS A 591 -79.75 -11.77 -83.47
C LYS A 591 -79.33 -10.95 -84.68
N ILE A 592 -79.76 -9.69 -84.77
CA ILE A 592 -79.25 -8.77 -85.79
C ILE A 592 -77.86 -8.38 -85.30
N GLU A 593 -76.83 -8.99 -85.88
CA GLU A 593 -75.44 -8.64 -85.59
C GLU A 593 -75.19 -7.20 -86.05
N GLY A 594 -74.87 -6.35 -85.08
CA GLY A 594 -74.33 -5.01 -85.26
C GLY A 594 -73.06 -4.89 -84.45
#